data_AF-A0A151A3S6-F1
#
_entry.id   AF-A0A151A3S6-F1
#
_cell.length_a   1.000
_cell.length_b   1.000
_cell.length_c   1.000
_cell.angle_alpha   90.00
_cell.angle_beta   90.00
_cell.angle_gamma   90.00
#
_symmetry.space_group_name_H-M   'P 1'
#
loop_
_entity.id
_entity.type
_entity.pdbx_description
1 polymer ?
#
loop_
_entity_poly.entity_id
_entity_poly.type
_entity_poly.pdbx_seq_one_letter_code
_entity_poly.pdbx_strand_id
1 'polypeptide(L)'
;MLQTYLRSRTFGTEPNDEQILTFIHYKLLPLLNATQTTVDTKVKSNKVNPKRIQRQVVKAQQAPKDITKAQLAIKGEQQLHKKQRKKLSKAKKDAFKARKRKIKREKAKAKHKGK
;
A
#
# COMPACT_ATOMS: atom_id res chain seq x y z
N MET A 1 -20.14 49.99 15.05
CA MET A 1 -18.74 50.43 15.25
C MET A 1 -17.89 49.48 16.12
N LEU A 2 -18.47 48.70 17.05
CA LEU A 2 -17.68 47.79 17.90
C LEU A 2 -17.26 46.47 17.22
N GLN A 3 -18.03 45.97 16.24
CA GLN A 3 -17.76 44.70 15.55
C GLN A 3 -16.46 44.73 14.72
N THR A 4 -16.17 45.86 14.08
CA THR A 4 -14.99 46.04 13.21
C THR A 4 -13.70 46.20 14.02
N TYR A 5 -13.78 46.80 15.22
CA TYR A 5 -12.64 47.03 16.11
C TYR A 5 -12.05 45.74 16.70
N LEU A 6 -12.90 44.78 17.07
CA LEU A 6 -12.44 43.49 17.60
C LEU A 6 -11.74 42.64 16.53
N ARG A 7 -12.18 42.73 15.27
CA ARG A 7 -11.59 42.02 14.13
C ARG A 7 -10.20 42.57 13.76
N SER A 8 -10.02 43.89 13.76
CA SER A 8 -8.72 44.50 13.42
C SER A 8 -7.67 44.26 14.52
N ARG A 9 -8.09 44.13 15.78
CA ARG A 9 -7.17 43.87 16.90
C ARG A 9 -6.64 42.44 16.94
N THR A 10 -7.41 41.45 16.47
CA THR A 10 -7.01 40.03 16.49
C THR A 10 -6.35 39.59 15.19
N PHE A 11 -6.76 40.12 14.03
CA PHE A 11 -6.30 39.66 12.72
C PHE A 11 -5.55 40.74 11.91
N GLY A 12 -5.48 41.98 12.39
CA GLY A 12 -4.83 43.08 11.69
C GLY A 12 -5.70 43.73 10.60
N THR A 13 -5.08 44.59 9.79
CA THR A 13 -5.69 45.22 8.61
C THR A 13 -5.99 44.19 7.53
N GLU A 14 -7.08 44.39 6.79
CA GLU A 14 -7.44 43.52 5.67
C GLU A 14 -6.36 43.61 4.56
N PRO A 15 -5.88 42.46 4.04
CA PRO A 15 -4.90 42.46 2.96
C PRO A 15 -5.51 42.97 1.67
N ASN A 16 -4.72 43.67 0.87
CA ASN A 16 -5.14 44.12 -0.45
C ASN A 16 -5.22 42.92 -1.43
N ASP A 17 -6.03 43.01 -2.47
CA ASP A 17 -6.24 41.94 -3.45
C ASP A 17 -4.93 41.44 -4.07
N GLU A 18 -3.99 42.34 -4.33
CA GLU A 18 -2.65 42.00 -4.83
C GLU A 18 -1.85 41.13 -3.85
N GLN A 19 -1.98 41.40 -2.54
CA GLN A 19 -1.31 40.63 -1.49
C GLN A 19 -1.91 39.22 -1.39
N ILE A 20 -3.23 39.11 -1.57
CA ILE A 20 -3.94 37.83 -1.59
C ILE A 20 -3.46 36.99 -2.78
N LEU A 21 -3.42 37.57 -3.99
CA LEU A 21 -2.95 36.88 -5.19
C LEU A 21 -1.49 36.42 -5.06
N THR A 22 -0.63 37.27 -4.52
CA THR A 22 0.78 36.94 -4.28
C THR A 22 0.92 35.80 -3.26
N PHE A 23 0.11 35.79 -2.20
CA PHE A 23 0.10 34.72 -1.23
C PHE A 23 -0.36 33.39 -1.84
N ILE A 24 -1.42 33.40 -2.64
CA ILE A 24 -1.95 32.21 -3.32
C ILE A 24 -0.90 31.61 -4.26
N HIS A 25 -0.25 32.44 -5.09
CA HIS A 25 0.69 31.94 -6.10
C HIS A 25 2.02 31.46 -5.51
N TYR A 26 2.55 32.14 -4.48
CA TYR A 26 3.92 31.92 -4.04
C TYR A 26 4.05 31.24 -2.67
N LYS A 27 3.05 31.38 -1.80
CA LYS A 27 3.15 30.94 -0.39
C LYS A 27 2.20 29.81 -0.03
N LEU A 28 1.05 29.69 -0.69
CA LEU A 28 0.03 28.69 -0.36
C LEU A 28 0.49 27.24 -0.58
N LEU A 29 1.05 26.94 -1.77
CA LEU A 29 1.47 25.57 -2.11
C LEU A 29 2.58 25.04 -1.19
N PRO A 30 3.66 25.79 -0.88
CA PRO A 30 4.66 25.36 0.10
C PRO A 30 4.07 25.06 1.48
N LEU A 31 3.13 25.88 1.95
CA LEU A 31 2.47 25.70 3.25
C LEU A 31 1.61 24.44 3.28
N LEU A 32 0.83 24.18 2.22
CA LEU A 32 0.03 22.96 2.10
C LEU A 32 0.90 21.70 2.07
N ASN A 33 2.03 21.74 1.37
CA ASN A 33 2.95 20.61 1.31
C ASN A 33 3.67 20.36 2.64
N ALA A 34 3.88 21.40 3.46
CA ALA A 34 4.47 21.29 4.78
C ALA A 34 3.49 20.75 5.84
N THR A 35 2.17 20.81 5.59
CA THR A 35 1.19 20.30 6.54
C THR A 35 1.08 18.77 6.49
N GLN A 36 1.51 18.11 7.57
CA GLN A 36 1.22 16.69 7.83
C GLN A 36 -0.15 16.55 8.52
N THR A 37 -1.23 16.99 7.88
CA THR A 37 -2.57 16.76 8.42
C THR A 37 -2.98 15.32 8.09
N THR A 38 -2.68 14.39 8.99
CA THR A 38 -3.37 13.09 9.00
C THR A 38 -4.72 13.32 9.69
N VAL A 39 -5.79 13.39 8.91
CA VAL A 39 -7.13 13.24 9.48
C VAL A 39 -7.19 11.82 10.04
N ASP A 40 -7.31 11.70 11.36
CA ASP A 40 -7.46 10.42 12.04
C ASP A 40 -8.85 9.88 11.71
N THR A 41 -8.97 9.34 10.50
CA THR A 41 -10.18 8.68 10.04
C THR A 41 -10.27 7.40 10.85
N LYS A 42 -11.03 7.44 11.95
CA LYS A 42 -11.34 6.23 12.73
C LYS A 42 -11.88 5.19 11.75
N VAL A 43 -11.03 4.23 11.41
CA VAL A 43 -11.40 3.10 10.57
C VAL A 43 -12.55 2.43 11.30
N LYS A 44 -13.76 2.50 10.74
CA LYS A 44 -14.92 1.82 11.29
C LYS A 44 -14.60 0.33 11.28
N SER A 45 -14.24 -0.22 12.44
CA SER A 45 -14.08 -1.66 12.57
C SER A 45 -15.45 -2.28 12.35
N ASN A 46 -15.60 -3.09 11.30
CA ASN A 46 -16.83 -3.83 11.08
C ASN A 46 -17.11 -4.69 12.32
N LYS A 47 -18.34 -4.61 12.86
CA LYS A 47 -18.75 -5.39 14.03
C LYS A 47 -18.63 -6.88 13.68
N VAL A 48 -17.63 -7.56 14.25
CA VAL A 48 -17.44 -9.00 14.06
C VAL A 48 -18.43 -9.74 14.96
N ASN A 49 -19.13 -10.73 14.40
CA ASN A 49 -20.05 -11.57 15.17
C ASN A 49 -19.31 -12.24 16.36
N PRO A 50 -19.83 -12.19 17.60
CA PRO A 50 -19.21 -12.82 18.77
C PRO A 50 -18.86 -14.29 18.58
N LYS A 51 -19.68 -15.05 17.84
CA LYS A 51 -19.40 -16.46 17.48
C LYS A 51 -18.13 -16.60 16.64
N ARG A 52 -17.84 -15.63 15.77
CA ARG A 52 -16.61 -15.60 14.97
C ARG A 52 -15.40 -15.31 15.85
N ILE A 53 -15.52 -14.41 16.83
CA ILE A 53 -14.46 -14.13 17.82
C ILE A 53 -14.16 -15.39 18.63
N GLN A 54 -15.19 -16.05 19.17
CA GLN A 54 -15.03 -17.31 19.93
C GLN A 54 -14.32 -18.39 19.11
N ARG A 55 -14.70 -18.59 17.83
CA ARG A 55 -14.02 -19.52 16.93
C ARG A 55 -12.56 -19.16 16.70
N GLN A 56 -12.23 -17.88 16.57
CA GLN A 56 -10.85 -17.42 16.41
C GLN A 56 -10.02 -17.68 17.67
N VAL A 57 -10.58 -17.43 18.85
CA VAL A 57 -9.93 -17.72 20.14
C VAL A 57 -9.65 -19.22 20.28
N VAL A 58 -10.65 -20.07 20.04
CA VAL A 58 -10.48 -21.54 20.09
C VAL A 58 -9.41 -21.99 19.09
N LYS A 59 -9.42 -21.47 17.86
CA LYS A 59 -8.42 -21.81 16.85
C LYS A 59 -7.00 -21.35 17.23
N ALA A 60 -6.86 -20.21 17.89
CA ALA A 60 -5.58 -19.71 18.38
C ALA A 60 -5.07 -20.54 19.57
N GLN A 61 -5.97 -20.95 20.47
CA GLN A 61 -5.65 -21.83 21.61
C GLN A 61 -5.29 -23.27 21.15
N GLN A 62 -5.97 -23.77 20.12
CA GLN A 62 -5.69 -25.06 19.48
C GLN A 62 -4.49 -25.02 18.53
N ALA A 63 -3.86 -23.86 18.33
CA ALA A 63 -2.64 -23.82 17.55
C ALA A 63 -1.60 -24.73 18.23
N PRO A 64 -0.97 -25.66 17.50
CA PRO A 64 0.04 -26.52 18.08
C PRO A 64 1.16 -25.62 18.62
N LYS A 65 1.34 -25.64 19.95
CA LYS A 65 2.53 -25.08 20.58
C LYS A 65 3.68 -25.95 20.09
N ASP A 66 4.63 -25.38 19.35
CA ASP A 66 5.81 -26.15 18.96
C ASP A 66 6.57 -26.49 20.25
N ILE A 67 6.53 -27.77 20.67
CA ILE A 67 6.93 -28.19 22.02
C ILE A 67 8.46 -28.29 22.12
N THR A 68 9.15 -28.51 21.00
CA THR A 68 10.59 -28.78 20.97
C THR A 68 11.33 -27.94 19.93
N LYS A 69 12.61 -27.64 20.22
CA LYS A 69 13.51 -26.93 19.28
C LYS A 69 13.66 -27.66 17.94
N ALA A 70 13.64 -28.99 17.96
CA ALA A 70 13.69 -29.82 16.76
C ALA A 70 12.46 -29.59 15.84
N GLN A 71 11.25 -29.53 16.41
CA GLN A 71 10.02 -29.26 15.65
C GLN A 71 10.06 -27.88 14.98
N LEU A 72 10.57 -26.87 15.69
CA LEU A 72 10.77 -25.53 15.13
C LEU A 72 11.76 -25.53 13.97
N ALA A 73 12.88 -26.26 14.10
CA ALA A 73 13.90 -26.36 13.06
C ALA A 73 13.33 -27.01 11.77
N ILE A 74 12.63 -28.14 11.90
CA ILE A 74 11.98 -28.85 10.78
C ILE A 74 10.96 -27.93 10.09
N LYS A 75 10.15 -27.19 10.86
CA LYS A 75 9.16 -26.26 10.31
C LYS A 75 9.83 -25.11 9.56
N GLY A 76 10.95 -24.60 10.07
CA GLY A 76 11.79 -23.60 9.41
C GLY A 76 12.30 -24.10 8.05
N GLU A 77 12.89 -25.29 8.02
CA GLU A 77 13.39 -25.93 6.80
C GLU A 77 12.28 -26.12 5.75
N GLN A 78 11.13 -26.64 6.16
CA GLN A 78 9.98 -26.81 5.26
C GLN A 78 9.52 -25.48 4.64
N GLN A 79 9.55 -24.38 5.39
CA GLN A 79 9.20 -23.06 4.86
C GLN A 79 10.23 -22.56 3.84
N LEU A 80 11.52 -22.77 4.10
CA LEU A 80 12.59 -22.44 3.16
C LEU A 80 12.45 -23.24 1.86
N HIS A 81 12.24 -24.55 1.95
CA HIS A 81 12.02 -25.41 0.78
C HIS A 81 10.77 -24.99 -0.02
N LYS A 82 9.67 -24.62 0.67
CA LYS A 82 8.48 -24.06 0.00
C LYS A 82 8.80 -22.78 -0.78
N LYS A 83 9.59 -21.86 -0.21
CA LYS A 83 10.00 -20.61 -0.89
C LYS A 83 10.89 -20.90 -2.10
N GLN A 84 11.91 -21.74 -1.94
CA GLN A 84 12.81 -22.13 -3.02
C GLN A 84 12.06 -22.80 -4.17
N ARG A 85 11.17 -23.76 -3.86
CA ARG A 85 10.33 -24.44 -4.87
C ARG A 85 9.45 -23.47 -5.64
N LYS A 86 8.84 -22.49 -4.95
CA LYS A 86 8.04 -21.44 -5.62
C LYS A 86 8.89 -20.60 -6.58
N LYS A 87 10.09 -20.19 -6.16
CA LYS A 87 11.04 -19.44 -7.01
C LYS A 87 11.41 -20.25 -8.27
N LEU A 88 11.80 -21.52 -8.10
CA LEU A 88 12.17 -22.40 -9.20
C LEU A 88 11.00 -22.66 -10.17
N SER A 89 9.81 -22.93 -9.63
CA SER A 89 8.61 -23.15 -10.45
C SER A 89 8.25 -21.91 -11.28
N LYS A 90 8.33 -20.71 -10.67
CA LYS A 90 8.11 -19.45 -11.37
C LYS A 90 9.13 -19.25 -12.50
N ALA A 91 10.42 -19.41 -12.21
CA ALA A 91 11.48 -19.30 -13.20
C ALA A 91 11.28 -20.26 -14.40
N LYS A 92 10.93 -21.52 -14.14
CA LYS A 92 10.62 -22.51 -15.19
C LYS A 92 9.44 -22.08 -16.06
N LYS A 93 8.35 -21.60 -15.43
CA LYS A 93 7.15 -21.13 -16.16
C LYS A 93 7.46 -19.91 -17.02
N ASP A 94 8.23 -18.96 -16.50
CA ASP A 94 8.57 -17.73 -17.20
C ASP A 94 9.51 -18.01 -18.38
N ALA A 95 10.52 -18.89 -18.21
CA ALA A 95 11.39 -19.34 -19.28
C ALA A 95 10.61 -20.04 -20.41
N PHE A 96 9.64 -20.89 -20.05
CA PHE A 96 8.78 -21.56 -21.03
C PHE A 96 7.90 -20.57 -21.82
N LYS A 97 7.31 -19.57 -21.13
CA LYS A 97 6.54 -18.50 -21.78
C LYS A 97 7.41 -17.67 -22.72
N ALA A 98 8.62 -17.31 -22.31
CA ALA A 98 9.56 -16.56 -23.14
C ALA A 98 9.93 -17.34 -24.40
N ARG A 99 10.23 -18.65 -24.29
CA ARG A 99 10.49 -19.52 -25.44
C ARG A 99 9.31 -19.57 -26.41
N LYS A 100 8.09 -19.79 -25.92
CA LYS A 100 6.87 -19.77 -26.74
C LYS A 100 6.69 -18.44 -27.47
N ARG A 101 6.93 -17.31 -26.79
CA ARG A 101 6.84 -15.98 -27.38
C ARG A 101 7.88 -15.75 -28.47
N LYS A 102 9.13 -16.21 -28.28
CA LYS A 102 10.20 -16.13 -29.27
C LYS A 102 9.80 -16.86 -30.56
N ILE A 103 9.37 -18.11 -30.43
CA ILE A 103 8.90 -18.93 -31.56
C ILE A 103 7.73 -18.24 -32.29
N LYS A 104 6.75 -17.69 -31.56
CA LYS A 104 5.62 -16.97 -32.16
C LYS A 104 6.08 -15.76 -32.97
N ARG A 105 7.05 -14.99 -32.45
CA ARG A 105 7.64 -13.83 -33.15
C ARG A 105 8.39 -14.26 -34.41
N GLU A 106 9.20 -15.31 -34.35
CA GLU A 106 9.94 -15.85 -35.50
C GLU A 106 8.97 -16.32 -36.60
N LYS A 107 7.91 -17.06 -36.23
CA LYS A 107 6.85 -17.47 -37.16
C LYS A 107 6.14 -16.27 -37.81
N ALA A 108 5.83 -15.23 -37.04
CA ALA A 108 5.21 -14.02 -37.57
C ALA A 108 6.14 -13.29 -38.56
N LYS A 109 7.44 -13.18 -38.24
CA LYS A 109 8.44 -12.60 -39.14
C LYS A 109 8.57 -13.39 -40.44
N ALA A 110 8.63 -14.72 -40.37
CA ALA A 110 8.72 -15.58 -41.54
C ALA A 110 7.48 -15.43 -42.45
N LYS A 111 6.27 -15.39 -41.87
CA LYS A 111 5.03 -15.14 -42.62
C LYS A 111 5.02 -13.79 -43.34
N HIS A 112 5.61 -12.76 -42.75
CA HIS A 112 5.68 -11.43 -43.36
C HIS A 112 6.75 -11.33 -44.47
N LYS A 113 7.84 -12.10 -44.39
CA LYS A 113 8.90 -12.08 -45.42
C LYS A 113 8.54 -12.82 -46.71
N GLY A 114 7.55 -13.71 -46.68
CA GLY A 114 7.04 -14.44 -47.84
C GLY A 114 5.77 -13.82 -48.45
N LYS A 115 5.43 -12.59 -48.08
CA LYS A 115 4.46 -11.73 -48.77
C LYS A 115 5.19 -10.68 -49.57
#